data_AF-A0A6B9T753-F1
#
_entry.id   AF-A0A6B9T753-F1
#
_cell.length_a   1.000
_cell.length_b   1.000
_cell.length_c   1.000
_cell.angle_alpha   90.00
_cell.angle_beta   90.00
_cell.angle_gamma   90.00
#
_symmetry.space_group_name_H-M   'P 1'
#
loop_
_entity.id
_entity.type
_entity.pdbx_description
1 polymer ?
#
loop_
_entity_poly.entity_id
_entity_poly.type
_entity_poly.pdbx_seq_one_letter_code
_entity_poly.pdbx_strand_id
1 'polypeptide(L)' 'MVLNLEDYVCEYCGKPCKNIVYAAFVCDDPECLEKARIDRGGPGGHMKRKAEGKPIIPADLEEVADELNKR' A
#
# COMPACT_ATOMS: atom_id res chain seq x y z
N MET A 1 -10.02 -14.27 -8.73
CA MET A 1 -8.76 -13.85 -9.38
C MET A 1 -7.64 -14.14 -8.39
N VAL A 2 -6.68 -14.98 -8.77
CA VAL A 2 -5.45 -15.18 -8.00
C VAL A 2 -4.50 -14.07 -8.44
N LEU A 3 -3.89 -13.38 -7.47
CA LEU A 3 -2.93 -12.33 -7.76
C LEU A 3 -1.58 -12.97 -8.10
N ASN A 4 -1.07 -12.76 -9.31
CA ASN A 4 0.28 -13.20 -9.69
C ASN A 4 1.28 -12.12 -9.28
N LEU A 5 2.20 -12.45 -8.37
CA LEU A 5 3.16 -11.49 -7.84
C LEU A 5 4.22 -11.06 -8.86
N GLU A 6 4.47 -11.89 -9.88
CA GLU A 6 5.43 -11.63 -10.94
C GLU A 6 5.04 -10.46 -11.84
N ASP A 7 3.76 -10.09 -11.88
CA ASP A 7 3.25 -8.93 -12.62
C ASP A 7 3.59 -7.61 -11.91
N TYR A 8 4.12 -7.67 -10.68
CA TYR A 8 4.40 -6.50 -9.84
C TYR A 8 5.88 -6.39 -9.51
N VAL A 9 6.32 -5.15 -9.31
CA VAL A 9 7.67 -4.82 -8.84
C VAL A 9 7.61 -4.26 -7.43
N CYS A 10 8.70 -4.42 -6.69
CA CYS A 10 8.88 -3.83 -5.39
C CYS A 10 8.80 -2.30 -5.48
N GLU A 11 7.89 -1.69 -4.73
CA GLU A 11 7.67 -0.24 -4.71
C GLU A 11 8.89 0.55 -4.23
N TYR A 12 9.84 -0.07 -3.52
CA TYR A 12 11.00 0.60 -2.94
C TYR A 12 12.31 0.43 -3.72
N CYS A 13 12.51 -0.69 -4.40
CA CYS A 13 13.76 -0.98 -5.09
C CYS A 13 13.61 -1.44 -6.55
N GLY A 14 12.38 -1.61 -7.04
CA GLY A 14 12.10 -2.00 -8.42
C GLY A 14 12.41 -3.46 -8.79
N LYS A 15 12.98 -4.26 -7.87
CA LYS A 15 13.18 -5.70 -8.06
C LYS A 15 11.82 -6.43 -8.15
N PRO A 16 11.74 -7.65 -8.69
CA PRO A 16 10.51 -8.43 -8.74
C PRO A 16 9.84 -8.54 -7.36
N CYS A 17 8.52 -8.34 -7.33
CA CYS A 17 7.74 -8.50 -6.11
C CYS A 17 7.68 -9.96 -5.70
N LYS A 18 7.78 -10.20 -4.39
CA LYS A 18 7.70 -11.55 -3.81
C LYS A 18 6.73 -11.63 -2.64
N ASN A 19 6.42 -10.50 -2.01
CA ASN A 19 5.50 -10.42 -0.89
C ASN A 19 4.60 -9.20 -1.00
N ILE A 20 3.44 -9.29 -0.37
CA ILE A 20 2.55 -8.16 -0.15
C ILE A 20 2.43 -7.98 1.36
N VAL A 21 3.05 -6.93 1.88
CA VAL A 21 2.97 -6.60 3.32
C VAL A 21 2.64 -5.12 3.48
N TYR A 22 1.90 -4.80 4.54
CA TYR A 22 1.48 -3.42 4.82
C TYR A 22 0.76 -2.75 3.63
N ALA A 23 0.01 -3.55 2.85
CA ALA A 23 -0.64 -3.17 1.60
C ALA A 23 0.32 -2.59 0.53
N ALA A 24 1.61 -2.97 0.55
CA ALA A 24 2.60 -2.61 -0.44
C ALA A 24 3.20 -3.86 -1.11
N PHE A 25 3.52 -3.76 -2.39
CA PHE A 25 4.25 -4.77 -3.14
C PHE A 25 5.75 -4.65 -2.86
N VAL A 26 6.36 -5.72 -2.35
CA VAL A 26 7.76 -5.69 -1.93
C VAL A 26 8.51 -6.99 -2.24
N CYS A 27 9.82 -6.87 -2.40
CA CYS A 27 10.73 -8.00 -2.48
C CYS A 27 11.05 -8.55 -1.07
N ASP A 28 11.86 -9.62 -1.01
CA ASP A 28 12.30 -10.24 0.26
C ASP A 28 13.40 -9.45 1.00
N ASP A 29 13.82 -8.31 0.46
CA ASP A 29 14.89 -7.51 1.05
C ASP A 29 14.41 -6.90 2.38
N PRO A 30 15.07 -7.20 3.52
CA PRO A 30 14.68 -6.67 4.83
C PRO A 30 14.57 -5.15 4.87
N GLU A 31 15.40 -4.44 4.10
CA GLU A 31 15.33 -2.99 4.02
C GLU A 31 14.04 -2.50 3.37
N CYS A 32 13.55 -3.20 2.35
CA CYS A 32 12.30 -2.86 1.68
C CYS A 32 11.09 -3.18 2.56
N LEU A 33 11.14 -4.28 3.31
CA LEU A 33 10.11 -4.66 4.28
C LEU A 33 9.99 -3.62 5.41
N GLU A 34 11.12 -3.14 5.93
CA GLU A 34 11.12 -2.13 6.99
C GLU A 34 10.70 -0.75 6.46
N LYS A 35 11.13 -0.37 5.25
CA LYS A 35 10.62 0.83 4.57
C LYS A 35 9.10 0.78 4.39
N ALA A 36 8.55 -0.37 3.99
CA ALA A 36 7.10 -0.56 3.90
C ALA A 36 6.40 -0.39 5.24
N ARG A 37 6.96 -0.94 6.31
CA ARG A 37 6.41 -0.81 7.67
C ARG A 37 6.39 0.65 8.13
N ILE A 38 7.48 1.40 7.90
CA ILE A 38 7.60 2.81 8.28
C ILE A 38 6.68 3.68 7.42
N ASP A 39 6.62 3.40 6.11
CA ASP A 39 5.92 4.26 5.17
C ASP A 39 4.40 4.09 5.18
N ARG A 40 3.91 2.85 5.32
CA ARG A 40 2.46 2.58 5.34
C ARG A 40 1.92 2.49 6.77
N GLY A 41 2.75 2.07 7.72
CA GLY A 41 2.42 1.94 9.14
C GLY A 41 1.51 0.75 9.44
N GLY A 42 1.96 -0.10 10.38
CA GLY A 42 1.16 -1.14 11.04
C GLY A 42 0.43 -2.16 10.14
N PRO A 43 -0.25 -3.14 10.73
CA PRO A 43 -1.01 -4.13 9.96
C PRO A 43 -2.08 -3.44 9.10
N GLY A 44 -2.05 -3.70 7.79
CA GLY A 44 -2.89 -3.04 6.78
C GLY A 44 -2.21 -1.89 6.03
N GLY A 45 -1.25 -1.18 6.62
CA GLY A 45 -0.62 -0.05 5.94
C GLY A 45 -1.43 1.26 5.96
N HIS A 46 -2.35 1.39 6.92
CA HIS A 46 -3.18 2.59 7.10
C HIS A 46 -2.91 3.28 8.45
N MET A 47 -2.07 2.66 9.28
CA MET A 47 -1.86 3.14 10.65
C MET A 47 -1.04 4.42 10.68
N LYS A 48 -0.17 4.66 9.68
CA LYS A 48 0.57 5.93 9.59
C LYS A 48 -0.38 7.11 9.37
N ARG A 49 -1.30 7.01 8.40
CA ARG A 49 -2.29 8.07 8.14
C ARG A 49 -3.17 8.33 9.37
N LYS A 50 -3.64 7.25 10.02
CA LYS A 50 -4.41 7.35 11.27
C LYS A 50 -3.62 8.04 12.39
N ALA A 51 -2.35 7.68 12.58
CA ALA A 51 -1.48 8.31 13.59
C ALA A 51 -1.20 9.79 13.28
N GLU A 52 -1.14 10.17 12.00
CA GLU A 52 -1.02 11.55 11.54
C GLU A 52 -2.35 12.34 11.61
N GLY A 53 -3.42 11.75 12.14
CA GLY A 53 -4.75 12.37 12.20
C GLY A 53 -5.41 12.54 10.82
N LYS A 54 -4.89 11.86 9.80
CA LYS A 54 -5.45 11.88 8.44
C LYS A 54 -6.50 10.78 8.28
N PRO A 55 -7.53 11.01 7.44
CA PRO A 55 -8.49 9.97 7.08
C PRO A 55 -7.80 8.71 6.53
N ILE A 56 -8.38 7.54 6.81
CA ILE A 56 -7.86 6.24 6.32
C ILE A 56 -7.96 6.22 4.79
N ILE A 57 -9.12 6.60 4.26
CA ILE A 57 -9.36 6.78 2.83
C ILE A 57 -8.79 8.15 2.44
N PRO A 58 -7.92 8.27 1.42
CA PRO A 58 -7.49 9.57 0.92
C PRO A 58 -8.69 10.41 0.46
N ALA A 59 -8.72 11.71 0.80
CA ALA A 59 -9.84 12.59 0.46
C ALA A 59 -10.03 12.71 -1.07
N ASP A 60 -8.94 12.62 -1.82
CA ASP A 60 -8.90 12.51 -3.27
C ASP A 60 -9.54 11.21 -3.80
N LEU A 61 -9.52 10.13 -3.00
CA LEU A 61 -10.22 8.88 -3.30
C LEU A 61 -11.70 8.92 -2.88
N GLU A 62 -12.06 9.70 -1.86
CA GLU A 62 -13.46 9.97 -1.50
C GLU A 62 -14.18 10.72 -2.62
N GLU A 63 -13.54 11.73 -3.23
CA GLU A 63 -14.09 12.43 -4.40
C GLU A 63 -14.33 11.47 -5.57
N VAL A 64 -13.37 10.58 -5.87
CA VAL A 64 -13.50 9.56 -6.92
C VAL A 64 -14.59 8.53 -6.57
N ALA A 65 -14.71 8.13 -5.30
CA ALA A 65 -15.75 7.21 -4.85
C ALA A 65 -17.14 7.83 -4.96
N ASP A 66 -17.28 9.11 -4.60
CA ASP A 66 -18.52 9.86 -4.73
C ASP A 66 -18.91 10.07 -6.20
N GLU A 67 -17.94 10.33 -7.09
CA GLU A 67 -18.18 10.39 -8.54
C GLU A 67 -18.64 9.04 -9.11
N LEU A 68 -18.05 7.93 -8.67
CA LEU A 68 -18.44 6.59 -9.11
C LEU A 68 -19.82 6.17 -8.59
N ASN A 69 -20.18 6.57 -7.37
CA ASN A 69 -21.47 6.26 -6.74
C ASN A 69 -22.63 7.14 -7.24
N LYS A 70 -22.36 8.24 -7.93
CA LYS A 70 -23.38 9.09 -8.59
C LYS A 70 -23.90 8.52 -9.92
N ARG A 71 -23.47 7.32 -10.32
CA ARG A 71 -23.86 6.67 -11.59
C ARG A 71 -25.01 5.70 -11.43
#